data_AF-A0A3D4DQY9-F1
#
_entry.id   AF-A0A3D4DQY9-F1
#
_cell.length_a   1.000
_cell.length_b   1.000
_cell.length_c   1.000
_cell.angle_alpha   90.00
_cell.angle_beta   90.00
_cell.angle_gamma   90.00
#
_symmetry.space_group_name_H-M   'P 1'
#
loop_
_entity.id
_entity.type
_entity.pdbx_description
1 polymer ?
#
loop_
_entity_poly.entity_id
_entity_poly.type
_entity_poly.pdbx_seq_one_letter_code
_entity_poly.pdbx_strand_id
1 'polypeptide(L)'
;MIETLRKVRLADGDRVLDSCPMMLSGGMRQRVLIGMALLNKPRLLIADEPGAALDVTTQYEILALLNSLVAEEGLSLLLITHNLGVVGEMADRVFVMERGHIVETGTRDAVFDAPEHPFTHKLMVAVPPLYGDKVKTVDHHGPREIVTLRGVCKDFQTRSGVFNRVSGKIRAVDKVSLSVHQGDIFGIAGESGSGKTTLAKMIMRLSRPTGGEIEGRDITGFAGTREFRKLIQIVYQNPASSLNPRRTVADQLAVPLNFTGEDRAATQRRISELLDLVDLAQSYRSMYPHELSGGQKPRVAIARVLSVNPKIVVPDEPTSALDVLVQSNVIDLLLRLRDEFDLTYIFISHDLSLMRNFCSRAPPRYVCACPPRNACRRWSTGPTTFARRSAASTGWRRAATSSTKPASARWRSPRCSRRSATRWSGPRWSGWPSVCPAWNSHCRARTVGSASSSAKTRRS
;
A
#
# COMPACT_ATOMS: atom_id res chain seq x y z
N MET A 1 18.26 9.84 -29.27
CA MET A 1 16.89 10.03 -28.74
C MET A 1 16.07 8.75 -28.82
N ILE A 2 15.74 8.20 -30.00
CA ILE A 2 14.94 6.95 -30.11
C ILE A 2 15.62 5.77 -29.40
N GLU A 3 16.94 5.63 -29.53
CA GLU A 3 17.70 4.61 -28.81
C GLU A 3 17.56 4.76 -27.27
N THR A 4 17.64 6.00 -26.77
CA THR A 4 17.45 6.32 -25.36
C THR A 4 16.04 5.97 -24.88
N LEU A 5 15.01 6.22 -25.70
CA LEU A 5 13.63 5.82 -25.40
C LEU A 5 13.49 4.29 -25.32
N ARG A 6 14.14 3.54 -26.22
CA ARG A 6 14.18 2.07 -26.14
C ARG A 6 14.86 1.59 -24.86
N LYS A 7 15.96 2.23 -24.43
CA LYS A 7 16.65 1.91 -23.18
C LYS A 7 15.74 2.03 -21.97
N VAL A 8 14.91 3.09 -21.92
CA VAL A 8 13.91 3.26 -20.86
C VAL A 8 12.61 2.47 -21.08
N ARG A 9 12.67 1.41 -21.90
CA ARG A 9 11.55 0.50 -22.19
C ARG A 9 10.31 1.22 -22.74
N LEU A 10 10.52 2.22 -23.60
CA LEU A 10 9.50 2.84 -24.43
C LEU A 10 9.71 2.40 -25.88
N ALA A 11 9.00 1.33 -26.26
CA ALA A 11 9.16 0.70 -27.58
C ALA A 11 8.64 1.59 -28.73
N ASP A 12 7.55 2.33 -28.50
CA ASP A 12 6.93 3.23 -29.49
C ASP A 12 7.57 4.63 -29.46
N GLY A 13 8.89 4.69 -29.70
CA GLY A 13 9.67 5.93 -29.57
C GLY A 13 9.10 7.11 -30.37
N ASP A 14 8.68 6.88 -31.61
CA ASP A 14 8.17 7.93 -32.50
C ASP A 14 6.86 8.53 -31.97
N ARG A 15 5.90 7.68 -31.57
CA ARG A 15 4.63 8.13 -30.97
C ARG A 15 4.86 8.92 -29.69
N VAL A 16 5.82 8.50 -28.86
CA VAL A 16 6.12 9.18 -27.60
C VAL A 16 6.75 10.55 -27.83
N LEU A 17 7.62 10.68 -28.85
CA LEU A 17 8.23 11.96 -29.20
C LEU A 17 7.20 12.99 -29.70
N ASP A 18 6.18 12.53 -30.43
CA ASP A 18 5.09 13.37 -30.92
C ASP A 18 3.99 13.61 -29.87
N SER A 19 4.13 13.06 -28.66
CA SER A 19 3.13 13.16 -27.59
C SER A 19 3.41 14.29 -26.60
N CYS A 20 2.42 15.15 -26.36
CA CYS A 20 2.40 16.05 -25.21
C CYS A 20 2.42 15.26 -23.87
N PRO A 21 3.05 15.78 -22.81
CA PRO A 21 3.16 15.09 -21.51
C PRO A 21 1.83 14.61 -20.93
N MET A 22 0.74 15.36 -21.13
CA MET A 22 -0.60 14.99 -20.64
C MET A 22 -1.20 13.74 -21.30
N MET A 23 -0.63 13.30 -22.43
CA MET A 23 -1.08 12.11 -23.17
C MET A 23 -0.33 10.84 -22.75
N LEU A 24 0.66 10.95 -21.86
CA LEU A 24 1.48 9.84 -21.38
C LEU A 24 1.00 9.37 -19.99
N SER A 25 1.07 8.07 -19.72
CA SER A 25 0.83 7.55 -18.37
C SER A 25 1.89 8.05 -17.38
N GLY A 26 1.61 7.97 -16.07
CA GLY A 26 2.60 8.33 -15.03
C GLY A 26 3.95 7.64 -15.25
N GLY A 27 3.95 6.31 -15.40
CA GLY A 27 5.16 5.53 -15.67
C GLY A 27 5.83 5.88 -17.00
N MET A 28 5.06 6.19 -18.05
CA MET A 28 5.64 6.66 -19.32
C MET A 28 6.33 8.02 -19.17
N ARG A 29 5.71 8.98 -18.48
CA ARG A 29 6.33 10.28 -18.19
C ARG A 29 7.63 10.11 -17.39
N GLN A 30 7.61 9.23 -16.39
CA GLN A 30 8.79 8.92 -15.60
C GLN A 30 9.92 8.33 -16.44
N ARG A 31 9.61 7.36 -17.32
CA ARG A 31 10.57 6.77 -18.26
C ARG A 31 11.15 7.82 -19.21
N VAL A 32 10.33 8.73 -19.74
CA VAL A 32 10.80 9.85 -20.57
C VAL A 32 11.77 10.73 -19.78
N LEU A 33 11.46 11.09 -18.52
CA LEU A 33 12.36 11.88 -17.67
C LEU A 33 13.71 11.18 -17.42
N ILE A 34 13.68 9.88 -17.10
CA ILE A 34 14.90 9.08 -16.96
C ILE A 34 15.69 9.07 -18.27
N GLY A 35 14.99 8.91 -19.40
CA GLY A 35 15.61 8.92 -20.73
C GLY A 35 16.27 10.25 -21.03
N MET A 36 15.61 11.37 -20.70
CA MET A 36 16.18 12.71 -20.83
C MET A 36 17.47 12.86 -20.02
N ALA A 37 17.52 12.36 -18.78
CA ALA A 37 18.71 12.40 -17.95
C ALA A 37 19.88 11.58 -18.55
N LEU A 38 19.58 10.48 -19.25
CA LEU A 38 20.58 9.59 -19.85
C LEU A 38 21.13 10.07 -21.19
N LEU A 39 20.55 11.10 -21.83
CA LEU A 39 21.00 11.58 -23.14
C LEU A 39 22.48 11.96 -23.15
N ASN A 40 22.99 12.48 -22.03
CA ASN A 40 24.38 12.93 -21.88
C ASN A 40 25.29 11.90 -21.19
N LYS A 41 24.84 10.65 -21.02
CA LYS A 41 25.60 9.58 -20.35
C LYS A 41 26.23 10.03 -19.01
N PRO A 42 25.39 10.46 -18.04
CA PRO A 42 25.89 10.98 -16.78
C PRO A 42 26.59 9.89 -15.97
N ARG A 43 27.61 10.28 -15.20
CA ARG A 43 28.27 9.37 -14.23
C ARG A 43 27.48 9.24 -12.93
N LEU A 44 26.59 10.20 -12.65
CA LEU A 44 25.73 10.25 -11.47
C LEU A 44 24.31 10.62 -11.89
N LEU A 45 23.35 9.80 -11.50
CA LEU A 45 21.92 10.06 -11.61
C LEU A 45 21.38 10.39 -10.22
N ILE A 46 20.70 11.53 -10.08
CA ILE A 46 19.99 11.89 -8.85
C ILE A 46 18.51 11.62 -9.10
N ALA A 47 17.92 10.74 -8.29
CA ALA A 47 16.52 10.39 -8.36
C ALA A 47 15.82 10.84 -7.08
N ASP A 48 15.07 11.92 -7.18
CA ASP A 48 14.24 12.45 -6.09
C ASP A 48 12.83 11.84 -6.17
N GLU A 49 12.50 10.99 -5.20
CA GLU A 49 11.25 10.24 -5.10
C GLU A 49 10.77 9.64 -6.44
N PRO A 50 11.56 8.77 -7.10
CA PRO A 50 11.25 8.27 -8.43
C PRO A 50 10.04 7.32 -8.48
N GLY A 51 9.44 7.00 -7.34
CA GLY A 51 8.19 6.24 -7.25
C GLY A 51 6.96 7.09 -6.95
N ALA A 52 7.11 8.39 -6.68
CA ALA A 52 6.01 9.22 -6.22
C ALA A 52 4.87 9.30 -7.24
N ALA A 53 3.64 9.24 -6.74
CA ALA A 53 2.41 9.31 -7.54
C ALA A 53 2.24 8.18 -8.59
N LEU A 54 3.00 7.09 -8.48
CA LEU A 54 2.80 5.86 -9.24
C LEU A 54 2.10 4.80 -8.39
N ASP A 55 1.37 3.88 -9.04
CA ASP A 55 0.91 2.67 -8.38
C ASP A 55 2.09 1.72 -8.08
N VAL A 56 1.92 0.80 -7.13
CA VAL A 56 2.97 -0.11 -6.65
C VAL A 56 3.60 -0.93 -7.78
N THR A 57 2.82 -1.39 -8.74
CA THR A 57 3.31 -2.18 -9.88
C THR A 57 4.19 -1.32 -10.77
N THR A 58 3.69 -0.14 -11.20
CA THR A 58 4.45 0.78 -12.03
C THR A 58 5.70 1.30 -11.32
N GLN A 59 5.61 1.61 -10.02
CA GLN A 59 6.74 2.00 -9.19
C GLN A 59 7.83 0.93 -9.22
N TYR A 60 7.49 -0.34 -8.97
CA TYR A 60 8.45 -1.44 -9.03
C TYR A 60 9.13 -1.53 -10.41
N GLU A 61 8.37 -1.39 -11.50
CA GLU A 61 8.94 -1.39 -12.85
C GLU A 61 9.95 -0.25 -13.08
N ILE A 62 9.68 0.94 -12.54
CA ILE A 62 10.58 2.10 -12.63
C ILE A 62 11.84 1.89 -11.82
N LEU A 63 11.72 1.40 -10.58
CA LEU A 63 12.87 1.13 -9.71
C LEU A 63 13.75 0.03 -10.28
N ALA A 64 13.15 -1.05 -10.80
CA ALA A 64 13.88 -2.10 -11.49
C ALA A 64 14.59 -1.59 -12.76
N LEU A 65 13.96 -0.68 -13.50
CA LEU A 65 14.58 -0.02 -14.65
C LEU A 65 15.79 0.83 -14.23
N LEU A 66 15.68 1.63 -13.17
CA LEU A 66 16.79 2.42 -12.65
C LEU A 66 17.96 1.50 -12.25
N ASN A 67 17.67 0.41 -11.54
CA ASN A 67 18.70 -0.55 -11.14
C ASN A 67 19.39 -1.22 -12.35
N SER A 68 18.63 -1.58 -13.40
CA SER A 68 19.25 -2.11 -14.63
C SER A 68 20.14 -1.07 -15.32
N LEU A 69 19.71 0.20 -15.35
CA LEU A 69 20.49 1.28 -15.97
C LEU A 69 21.79 1.58 -15.19
N VAL A 70 21.74 1.54 -13.85
CA VAL A 70 22.93 1.64 -12.99
C VAL A 70 23.96 0.57 -13.38
N ALA A 71 23.51 -0.69 -13.51
CA ALA A 71 24.37 -1.81 -13.83
C ALA A 71 24.89 -1.78 -15.28
N GLU A 72 24.04 -1.44 -16.25
CA GLU A 72 24.36 -1.48 -17.68
C GLU A 72 25.23 -0.29 -18.12
N GLU A 73 24.99 0.90 -17.59
CA GLU A 73 25.69 2.14 -17.99
C GLU A 73 26.86 2.48 -17.04
N GLY A 74 27.01 1.77 -15.92
CA GLY A 74 28.06 2.00 -14.94
C GLY A 74 27.95 3.37 -14.25
N LEU A 75 26.73 3.88 -14.08
CA LEU A 75 26.45 5.15 -13.41
C LEU A 75 26.21 4.94 -11.91
N SER A 76 26.50 5.95 -11.10
CA SER A 76 26.11 5.99 -9.68
C SER A 76 24.69 6.53 -9.55
N LEU A 77 23.91 6.01 -8.61
CA LEU A 77 22.56 6.48 -8.30
C LEU A 77 22.53 7.08 -6.89
N LEU A 78 22.21 8.37 -6.79
CA LEU A 78 21.80 8.99 -5.53
C LEU A 78 20.27 8.97 -5.47
N LEU A 79 19.73 8.10 -4.63
CA LEU A 79 18.29 7.97 -4.41
C LEU A 79 17.88 8.76 -3.17
N ILE A 80 16.95 9.71 -3.35
CA ILE A 80 16.32 10.45 -2.26
C ILE A 80 14.91 9.91 -2.11
N THR A 81 14.61 9.26 -0.98
CA THR A 81 13.25 8.78 -0.69
C THR A 81 12.99 8.63 0.80
N HIS A 82 11.74 8.81 1.21
CA HIS A 82 11.25 8.44 2.54
C HIS A 82 10.76 6.98 2.62
N ASN A 83 10.73 6.24 1.51
CA ASN A 83 10.28 4.86 1.50
C ASN A 83 11.44 3.90 1.83
N LEU A 84 11.47 3.44 3.08
CA LEU A 84 12.49 2.51 3.58
C LEU A 84 12.50 1.16 2.84
N GLY A 85 11.37 0.70 2.29
CA GLY A 85 11.33 -0.52 1.48
C GLY A 85 12.13 -0.38 0.19
N VAL A 86 12.04 0.77 -0.47
CA VAL A 86 12.81 1.08 -1.67
C VAL A 86 14.30 1.17 -1.35
N VAL A 87 14.66 1.83 -0.24
CA VAL A 87 16.05 1.90 0.24
C VAL A 87 16.61 0.51 0.51
N GLY A 88 15.84 -0.36 1.17
CA GLY A 88 16.25 -1.74 1.46
C GLY A 88 16.44 -2.60 0.21
N GLU A 89 15.75 -2.29 -0.89
CA GLU A 89 15.88 -3.03 -2.14
C GLU A 89 17.04 -2.52 -3.01
N MET A 90 17.25 -1.20 -3.07
CA MET A 90 18.13 -0.58 -4.07
C MET A 90 19.47 -0.06 -3.54
N ALA A 91 19.55 0.32 -2.25
CA ALA A 91 20.70 1.05 -1.75
C ALA A 91 21.83 0.10 -1.32
N ASP A 92 23.05 0.40 -1.77
CA ASP A 92 24.27 -0.21 -1.21
C ASP A 92 24.68 0.47 0.11
N ARG A 93 24.52 1.79 0.15
CA ARG A 93 24.86 2.66 1.30
C ARG A 93 23.70 3.59 1.60
N VAL A 94 23.49 3.84 2.89
CA VAL A 94 22.37 4.64 3.39
C VAL A 94 22.90 5.82 4.19
N PHE A 95 22.32 7.00 3.94
CA PHE A 95 22.54 8.21 4.72
C PHE A 95 21.19 8.65 5.28
N VAL A 96 21.08 8.73 6.61
CA VAL A 96 19.85 9.19 7.28
C VAL A 96 20.02 10.65 7.63
N MET A 97 19.05 11.48 7.23
CA MET A 97 19.06 12.92 7.50
C MET A 97 17.94 13.32 8.45
N GLU A 98 18.25 14.15 9.44
CA GLU A 98 17.28 14.79 10.34
C GLU A 98 17.65 16.28 10.47
N ARG A 99 16.68 17.18 10.26
CA ARG A 99 16.84 18.63 10.45
C ARG A 99 18.05 19.24 9.73
N GLY A 100 18.37 18.75 8.53
CA GLY A 100 19.49 19.24 7.72
C GLY A 100 20.85 18.64 8.06
N HIS A 101 20.92 17.67 8.97
CA HIS A 101 22.16 16.97 9.34
C HIS A 101 22.08 15.50 8.97
N ILE A 102 23.20 14.93 8.50
CA ILE A 102 23.35 13.47 8.38
C ILE A 102 23.58 12.95 9.79
N VAL A 103 22.62 12.19 10.30
CA VAL A 103 22.62 11.67 11.67
C VAL A 103 23.12 10.22 11.75
N GLU A 104 23.06 9.48 10.64
CA GLU A 104 23.57 8.12 10.55
C GLU A 104 24.03 7.81 9.12
N THR A 105 25.07 6.98 9.00
CA THR A 105 25.60 6.53 7.71
C THR A 105 26.13 5.10 7.85
N GLY A 106 25.79 4.24 6.89
CA GLY A 106 26.28 2.86 6.91
C GLY A 106 26.03 2.12 5.60
N THR A 107 26.37 0.84 5.58
CA THR A 107 25.80 -0.09 4.58
C THR A 107 24.32 -0.24 4.84
N ARG A 108 23.56 -0.68 3.82
CA ARG A 108 22.14 -1.00 3.99
C ARG A 108 21.91 -1.92 5.20
N ASP A 109 22.63 -3.04 5.26
CA ASP A 109 22.42 -4.05 6.30
C ASP A 109 22.72 -3.49 7.70
N ALA A 110 23.78 -2.67 7.85
CA ALA A 110 24.09 -2.05 9.14
C ALA A 110 22.97 -1.13 9.62
N VAL A 111 22.45 -0.25 8.75
CA VAL A 111 21.40 0.72 9.11
C VAL A 111 20.04 0.05 9.34
N PHE A 112 19.71 -1.02 8.59
CA PHE A 112 18.42 -1.70 8.71
C PHE A 112 18.38 -2.73 9.84
N ASP A 113 19.46 -3.49 10.05
CA ASP A 113 19.49 -4.58 11.03
C ASP A 113 19.88 -4.09 12.43
N ALA A 114 20.74 -3.06 12.52
CA ALA A 114 21.27 -2.55 13.77
C ALA A 114 21.43 -1.01 13.74
N PRO A 115 20.32 -0.24 13.62
CA PRO A 115 20.39 1.22 13.62
C PRO A 115 20.96 1.77 14.93
N GLU A 116 21.93 2.67 14.84
CA GLU A 116 22.59 3.25 16.01
C GLU A 116 21.93 4.54 16.48
N HIS A 117 21.43 5.38 15.56
CA HIS A 117 20.88 6.67 15.91
C HIS A 117 19.42 6.57 16.38
N PRO A 118 19.01 7.26 17.46
CA PRO A 118 17.65 7.19 17.99
C PRO A 118 16.56 7.56 16.98
N PHE A 119 16.83 8.50 16.07
CA PHE A 119 15.89 8.86 15.00
C PHE A 119 15.71 7.72 13.99
N THR A 120 16.80 7.07 13.56
CA THR A 120 16.75 5.93 12.65
C THR A 120 15.98 4.77 13.29
N HIS A 121 16.21 4.50 14.57
CA HIS A 121 15.44 3.50 15.31
C HIS A 121 13.93 3.83 15.30
N LYS A 122 13.54 5.11 15.50
CA LYS A 122 12.14 5.54 15.40
C LYS A 122 11.57 5.32 14.01
N LEU A 123 12.33 5.63 12.95
CA LEU A 123 11.90 5.38 11.57
C LEU A 123 11.64 3.89 11.32
N MET A 124 12.57 3.02 11.75
CA MET A 124 12.44 1.57 11.55
C MET A 124 11.25 0.97 12.30
N VAL A 125 10.99 1.42 13.53
CA VAL A 125 9.85 0.96 14.34
C VAL A 125 8.51 1.44 13.75
N ALA A 126 8.49 2.59 13.08
CA ALA A 126 7.29 3.14 12.48
C ALA A 126 6.85 2.43 11.19
N VAL A 127 7.72 1.60 10.58
CA VAL A 127 7.35 0.80 9.41
C VAL A 127 6.58 -0.46 9.85
N PRO A 128 5.30 -0.61 9.45
CA PRO A 128 4.53 -1.80 9.79
C PRO A 128 5.08 -3.03 9.04
N PRO A 129 5.29 -4.17 9.70
CA PRO A 129 5.82 -5.37 9.05
C PRO A 129 4.74 -6.08 8.23
N LEU A 130 5.06 -6.61 7.05
CA LEU A 130 4.08 -7.36 6.24
C LEU A 130 3.90 -8.82 6.72
N TYR A 131 4.97 -9.43 7.24
CA TYR A 131 5.01 -10.83 7.66
C TYR A 131 5.67 -10.97 9.05
N GLY A 132 5.44 -12.13 9.69
CA GLY A 132 6.08 -12.49 10.96
C GLY A 132 5.28 -12.11 12.20
N ASP A 133 5.88 -12.35 13.37
CA ASP A 133 5.21 -12.26 14.67
C ASP A 133 4.93 -10.82 15.12
N LYS A 134 5.58 -9.83 14.50
CA LYS A 134 5.41 -8.41 14.78
C LYS A 134 4.17 -7.80 14.09
N VAL A 135 3.47 -8.58 13.25
CA VAL A 135 2.24 -8.14 12.59
C VAL A 135 1.14 -7.94 13.62
N LYS A 136 0.62 -6.71 13.69
CA LYS A 136 -0.56 -6.40 14.51
C LYS A 136 -1.80 -6.96 13.81
N THR A 137 -2.61 -7.72 14.53
CA THR A 137 -3.93 -8.15 14.04
C THR A 137 -4.98 -7.42 14.85
N VAL A 138 -5.81 -6.64 14.17
CA VAL A 138 -6.98 -6.02 14.79
C VAL A 138 -8.10 -7.05 14.80
N ASP A 139 -8.62 -7.36 15.99
CA ASP A 139 -9.71 -8.31 16.11
C ASP A 139 -11.03 -7.71 15.60
N HIS A 140 -11.91 -8.59 15.16
CA HIS A 140 -13.24 -8.26 14.66
C HIS A 140 -14.15 -7.94 15.86
N HIS A 141 -14.78 -6.77 15.86
CA HIS A 141 -15.45 -6.26 17.07
C HIS A 141 -16.98 -6.29 17.05
N GLY A 142 -17.66 -6.64 15.95
CA GLY A 142 -19.13 -6.53 15.91
C GLY A 142 -19.86 -7.60 15.10
N PRO A 143 -20.81 -8.37 15.68
CA PRO A 143 -21.59 -9.37 14.94
C PRO A 143 -22.61 -8.76 13.96
N ARG A 144 -22.75 -7.43 13.93
CA ARG A 144 -23.80 -6.75 13.18
C ARG A 144 -23.33 -6.34 11.79
N GLU A 145 -23.90 -6.93 10.76
CA GLU A 145 -23.76 -6.46 9.37
C GLU A 145 -24.45 -5.09 9.19
N ILE A 146 -23.70 -4.10 8.69
CA ILE A 146 -24.22 -2.77 8.34
C ILE A 146 -24.59 -2.72 6.84
N VAL A 147 -23.73 -3.27 5.98
CA VAL A 147 -23.91 -3.25 4.52
C VAL A 147 -23.47 -4.58 3.91
N THR A 148 -24.31 -5.17 3.07
CA THR A 148 -24.04 -6.43 2.38
C THR A 148 -24.24 -6.26 0.88
N LEU A 149 -23.18 -6.53 0.11
CA LEU A 149 -23.16 -6.47 -1.35
C LEU A 149 -23.30 -7.90 -1.88
N ARG A 150 -24.20 -8.11 -2.84
CA ARG A 150 -24.40 -9.38 -3.51
C ARG A 150 -24.25 -9.21 -5.03
N GLY A 151 -23.13 -9.69 -5.57
CA GLY A 151 -22.89 -9.75 -7.01
C GLY A 151 -22.95 -8.38 -7.70
N VAL A 152 -22.51 -7.33 -7.01
CA VAL A 152 -22.62 -5.94 -7.47
C VAL A 152 -21.75 -5.71 -8.70
N CYS A 153 -22.35 -5.07 -9.71
CA CYS A 153 -21.71 -4.66 -10.95
C CYS A 153 -21.85 -3.16 -11.16
N LYS A 154 -20.84 -2.54 -11.79
CA LYS A 154 -20.90 -1.14 -12.23
C LYS A 154 -20.27 -0.98 -13.60
N ASP A 155 -21.08 -0.54 -14.56
CA ASP A 155 -20.64 -0.19 -15.89
C ASP A 155 -20.73 1.33 -16.10
N PHE A 156 -19.68 1.94 -16.63
CA PHE A 156 -19.65 3.33 -17.08
C PHE A 156 -19.68 3.39 -18.60
N GLN A 157 -20.41 4.35 -19.15
CA GLN A 157 -20.41 4.61 -20.59
C GLN A 157 -19.26 5.56 -20.93
N THR A 158 -18.42 5.17 -21.89
CA THR A 158 -17.40 6.05 -22.43
C THR A 158 -17.98 6.83 -23.60
N ARG A 159 -17.69 8.14 -23.65
CA ARG A 159 -18.05 8.99 -24.78
C ARG A 159 -16.77 9.49 -25.45
N SER A 160 -16.75 9.53 -26.78
CA SER A 160 -15.61 10.07 -27.52
C SER A 160 -16.05 10.77 -28.82
N GLY A 161 -15.15 11.59 -29.37
CA GLY A 161 -15.36 12.43 -30.54
C GLY A 161 -15.99 13.80 -30.23
N VAL A 162 -15.95 14.71 -31.22
CA VAL A 162 -16.45 16.11 -31.14
C VAL A 162 -17.97 16.16 -30.85
N PHE A 163 -18.70 15.09 -31.14
CA PHE A 163 -20.15 14.97 -30.92
C PHE A 163 -20.54 14.14 -29.68
N ASN A 164 -19.59 13.85 -28.77
CA ASN A 164 -19.85 13.16 -27.49
C ASN A 164 -20.64 11.84 -27.63
N ARG A 165 -20.40 11.09 -28.72
CA ARG A 165 -21.08 9.82 -29.00
C ARG A 165 -20.60 8.74 -28.03
N VAL A 166 -21.53 7.91 -27.56
CA VAL A 166 -21.20 6.76 -26.71
C VAL A 166 -20.36 5.78 -27.52
N SER A 167 -19.10 5.59 -27.15
CA SER A 167 -18.14 4.79 -27.89
C SER A 167 -17.80 3.44 -27.24
N GLY A 168 -18.33 3.18 -26.03
CA GLY A 168 -18.05 1.94 -25.32
C GLY A 168 -18.65 1.87 -23.92
N LYS A 169 -18.50 0.71 -23.28
CA LYS A 169 -18.81 0.47 -21.87
C LYS A 169 -17.54 -0.03 -21.16
N ILE A 170 -17.18 0.60 -20.06
CA ILE A 170 -16.12 0.12 -19.15
C ILE A 170 -16.78 -0.47 -17.92
N ARG A 171 -16.52 -1.74 -17.64
CA ARG A 171 -16.92 -2.38 -16.38
C ARG A 171 -15.91 -2.03 -15.30
N ALA A 172 -16.32 -1.21 -14.34
CA ALA A 172 -15.49 -0.80 -13.21
C ALA A 172 -15.58 -1.78 -12.03
N VAL A 173 -16.74 -2.43 -11.84
CA VAL A 173 -16.93 -3.45 -10.81
C VAL A 173 -17.70 -4.62 -11.42
N ASP A 174 -17.25 -5.85 -11.19
CA ASP A 174 -17.85 -7.06 -11.77
C ASP A 174 -18.16 -8.09 -10.68
N LYS A 175 -19.44 -8.29 -10.40
CA LYS A 175 -19.98 -9.34 -9.51
C LYS A 175 -19.30 -9.41 -8.14
N VAL A 176 -19.08 -8.26 -7.50
CA VAL A 176 -18.45 -8.19 -6.17
C VAL A 176 -19.48 -8.49 -5.08
N SER A 177 -19.13 -9.39 -4.17
CA SER A 177 -19.91 -9.70 -2.97
C SER A 177 -19.06 -9.51 -1.72
N LEU A 178 -19.53 -8.74 -0.74
CA LEU A 178 -18.85 -8.49 0.53
C LEU A 178 -19.85 -8.06 1.60
N SER A 179 -19.53 -8.28 2.88
CA SER A 179 -20.32 -7.77 4.01
C SER A 179 -19.44 -6.92 4.93
N VAL A 180 -19.93 -5.73 5.27
CA VAL A 180 -19.31 -4.77 6.18
C VAL A 180 -19.99 -4.87 7.54
N HIS A 181 -19.22 -5.13 8.58
CA HIS A 181 -19.69 -5.24 9.96
C HIS A 181 -19.38 -3.97 10.75
N GLN A 182 -20.16 -3.71 11.79
CA GLN A 182 -19.96 -2.58 12.67
C GLN A 182 -18.67 -2.71 13.49
N GLY A 183 -17.93 -1.60 13.60
CA GLY A 183 -16.70 -1.51 14.39
C GLY A 183 -15.49 -2.14 13.71
N ASP A 184 -15.62 -2.66 12.49
CA ASP A 184 -14.52 -3.31 11.77
C ASP A 184 -13.78 -2.35 10.81
N ILE A 185 -12.54 -2.71 10.49
CA ILE A 185 -11.72 -2.03 9.49
C ILE A 185 -11.58 -2.92 8.25
N PHE A 186 -12.25 -2.54 7.16
CA PHE A 186 -12.22 -3.24 5.87
C PHE A 186 -11.22 -2.62 4.91
N GLY A 187 -10.21 -3.38 4.51
CA GLY A 187 -9.21 -2.95 3.51
C GLY A 187 -9.63 -3.23 2.07
N ILE A 188 -9.49 -2.24 1.17
CA ILE A 188 -9.65 -2.40 -0.28
C ILE A 188 -8.33 -2.03 -0.98
N ALA A 189 -7.59 -3.03 -1.45
CA ALA A 189 -6.34 -2.87 -2.21
C ALA A 189 -6.51 -3.18 -3.70
N GLY A 190 -5.59 -2.67 -4.51
CA GLY A 190 -5.50 -2.96 -5.95
C GLY A 190 -4.90 -1.81 -6.74
N GLU A 191 -4.58 -2.04 -8.01
CA GLU A 191 -3.96 -1.05 -8.90
C GLU A 191 -4.81 0.22 -9.09
N SER A 192 -4.19 1.30 -9.57
CA SER A 192 -4.94 2.51 -9.92
C SER A 192 -5.95 2.19 -11.02
N GLY A 193 -7.19 2.69 -10.89
CA GLY A 193 -8.27 2.38 -11.83
C GLY A 193 -8.93 1.00 -11.69
N SER A 194 -8.56 0.18 -10.70
CA SER A 194 -9.17 -1.15 -10.48
C SER A 194 -10.62 -1.14 -9.98
N GLY A 195 -11.19 0.05 -9.72
CA GLY A 195 -12.57 0.22 -9.25
C GLY A 195 -12.75 0.40 -7.74
N LYS A 196 -11.66 0.54 -6.94
CA LYS A 196 -11.72 0.73 -5.47
C LYS A 196 -12.64 1.88 -5.04
N THR A 197 -12.39 3.08 -5.56
CA THR A 197 -13.20 4.27 -5.27
C THR A 197 -14.63 4.13 -5.78
N THR A 198 -14.84 3.41 -6.89
CA THR A 198 -16.19 3.09 -7.39
C THR A 198 -16.93 2.18 -6.43
N LEU A 199 -16.29 1.12 -5.94
CA LEU A 199 -16.84 0.21 -4.95
C LEU A 199 -17.17 0.93 -3.64
N ALA A 200 -16.25 1.75 -3.13
CA ALA A 200 -16.48 2.56 -1.93
C ALA A 200 -17.66 3.52 -2.10
N LYS A 201 -17.75 4.23 -3.23
CA LYS A 201 -18.92 5.08 -3.55
C LYS A 201 -20.23 4.29 -3.61
N MET A 202 -20.22 3.02 -4.04
CA MET A 202 -21.41 2.17 -4.01
C MET A 202 -21.77 1.71 -2.61
N ILE A 203 -20.79 1.32 -1.78
CA ILE A 203 -21.02 0.99 -0.36
C ILE A 203 -21.64 2.19 0.37
N MET A 204 -21.14 3.39 0.07
CA MET A 204 -21.68 4.65 0.58
C MET A 204 -23.00 5.09 -0.06
N ARG A 205 -23.56 4.32 -1.02
CA ARG A 205 -24.76 4.67 -1.82
C ARG A 205 -24.68 6.01 -2.55
N LEU A 206 -23.48 6.54 -2.80
CA LEU A 206 -23.23 7.70 -3.67
C LEU A 206 -23.25 7.35 -5.15
N SER A 207 -23.11 6.07 -5.49
CA SER A 207 -23.27 5.55 -6.85
C SER A 207 -24.19 4.34 -6.83
N ARG A 208 -25.16 4.30 -7.76
CA ARG A 208 -26.04 3.14 -7.92
C ARG A 208 -25.33 2.03 -8.71
N PRO A 209 -25.51 0.75 -8.31
CA PRO A 209 -25.01 -0.37 -9.10
C PRO A 209 -25.76 -0.47 -10.44
N THR A 210 -25.11 -1.01 -11.45
CA THR A 210 -25.73 -1.37 -12.74
C THR A 210 -26.39 -2.76 -12.66
N GLY A 211 -25.94 -3.61 -11.73
CA GLY A 211 -26.54 -4.92 -11.44
C GLY A 211 -26.10 -5.44 -10.07
N GLY A 212 -26.75 -6.49 -9.57
CA GLY A 212 -26.58 -6.98 -8.20
C GLY A 212 -27.35 -6.14 -7.17
N GLU A 213 -27.16 -6.46 -5.89
CA GLU A 213 -27.94 -5.88 -4.79
C GLU A 213 -27.04 -5.40 -3.64
N ILE A 214 -27.47 -4.33 -2.96
CA ILE A 214 -26.81 -3.78 -1.78
C ILE A 214 -27.83 -3.73 -0.64
N GLU A 215 -27.83 -4.77 0.19
CA GLU A 215 -28.63 -4.91 1.42
C GLU A 215 -27.94 -4.20 2.59
N GLY A 216 -28.68 -3.90 3.65
CA GLY A 216 -28.19 -3.12 4.80
C GLY A 216 -29.02 -1.86 5.03
N ARG A 217 -28.84 -1.25 6.22
CA ARG A 217 -29.78 -0.30 6.84
C ARG A 217 -30.38 0.68 5.82
N ASP A 218 -31.70 0.79 5.87
CA ASP A 218 -32.56 1.46 4.91
C ASP A 218 -32.21 2.96 4.76
N ILE A 219 -31.41 3.25 3.74
CA ILE A 219 -31.02 4.60 3.32
C ILE A 219 -31.50 4.85 1.87
N THR A 220 -32.29 3.91 1.33
CA THR A 220 -32.72 3.90 -0.08
C THR A 220 -33.66 5.09 -0.38
N GLY A 221 -34.34 5.62 0.65
CA GLY A 221 -35.08 6.89 0.61
C GLY A 221 -34.31 8.15 1.06
N PHE A 222 -33.04 8.02 1.46
CA PHE A 222 -32.26 9.06 2.16
C PHE A 222 -31.06 9.58 1.38
N ALA A 223 -30.76 9.05 0.19
CA ALA A 223 -29.66 9.55 -0.63
C ALA A 223 -29.90 11.03 -1.00
N GLY A 224 -29.22 11.95 -0.30
CA GLY A 224 -29.33 13.40 -0.47
C GLY A 224 -29.95 14.18 0.70
N THR A 225 -30.55 13.52 1.69
CA THR A 225 -31.17 14.19 2.86
C THR A 225 -30.15 14.60 3.93
N ARG A 226 -30.59 15.45 4.86
CA ARG A 226 -29.78 16.04 5.93
C ARG A 226 -29.28 14.98 6.92
N GLU A 227 -30.07 13.95 7.22
CA GLU A 227 -29.66 12.83 8.10
C GLU A 227 -28.65 11.89 7.44
N PHE A 228 -28.72 11.69 6.11
CA PHE A 228 -27.77 10.82 5.40
C PHE A 228 -26.35 11.37 5.41
N ARG A 229 -26.20 12.69 5.28
CA ARG A 229 -24.89 13.37 5.36
C ARG A 229 -24.27 13.30 6.76
N LYS A 230 -25.06 13.03 7.80
CA LYS A 230 -24.56 12.82 9.17
C LYS A 230 -23.98 11.41 9.37
N LEU A 231 -24.37 10.42 8.56
CA LEU A 231 -24.06 9.01 8.81
C LEU A 231 -22.76 8.53 8.16
N ILE A 232 -22.34 9.13 7.05
CA ILE A 232 -21.19 8.64 6.26
C ILE A 232 -20.36 9.83 5.74
N GLN A 233 -19.05 9.79 5.96
CA GLN A 233 -18.11 10.82 5.54
C GLN A 233 -16.88 10.21 4.86
N ILE A 234 -16.36 10.89 3.84
CA ILE A 234 -15.15 10.49 3.09
C ILE A 234 -13.98 11.34 3.57
N VAL A 235 -12.86 10.69 3.92
CA VAL A 235 -11.57 11.36 4.01
C VAL A 235 -10.88 11.15 2.65
N TYR A 236 -10.67 12.23 1.88
CA TYR A 236 -10.13 12.15 0.52
C TYR A 236 -8.61 11.94 0.50
N GLN A 237 -8.15 11.33 -0.61
CA GLN A 237 -6.78 10.91 -0.96
C GLN A 237 -5.65 11.87 -0.63
N ASN A 238 -5.88 13.18 -0.59
CA ASN A 238 -4.86 14.12 -0.17
C ASN A 238 -5.50 15.15 0.78
N PRO A 239 -5.10 15.15 2.07
CA PRO A 239 -5.61 16.11 3.03
C PRO A 239 -5.46 17.56 2.53
N ALA A 240 -4.38 17.89 1.83
CA ALA A 240 -4.15 19.22 1.29
C ALA A 240 -5.10 19.59 0.12
N SER A 241 -5.52 18.63 -0.71
CA SER A 241 -6.50 18.89 -1.79
C SER A 241 -7.95 18.86 -1.30
N SER A 242 -8.20 18.17 -0.17
CA SER A 242 -9.52 18.13 0.48
C SER A 242 -9.87 19.41 1.23
N LEU A 243 -8.83 20.18 1.63
CA LEU A 243 -8.97 21.44 2.34
C LEU A 243 -8.98 22.62 1.36
N ASN A 244 -9.87 23.58 1.60
CA ASN A 244 -9.94 24.80 0.79
C ASN A 244 -8.84 25.79 1.22
N PRO A 245 -7.86 26.12 0.36
CA PRO A 245 -6.73 26.96 0.75
C PRO A 245 -7.11 28.39 1.12
N ARG A 246 -8.32 28.84 0.76
CA ARG A 246 -8.85 30.18 1.03
C ARG A 246 -9.71 30.26 2.30
N ARG A 247 -9.82 29.17 3.06
CA ARG A 247 -10.64 29.11 4.28
C ARG A 247 -9.80 28.67 5.46
N THR A 248 -10.10 29.23 6.63
CA THR A 248 -9.42 28.83 7.88
C THR A 248 -9.82 27.41 8.28
N VAL A 249 -9.08 26.80 9.21
CA VAL A 249 -9.44 25.51 9.80
C VAL A 249 -10.85 25.57 10.41
N ALA A 250 -11.16 26.61 11.18
CA ALA A 250 -12.48 26.77 11.79
C ALA A 250 -13.60 26.86 10.74
N ASP A 251 -13.41 27.63 9.67
CA ASP A 251 -14.38 27.73 8.58
C ASP A 251 -14.66 26.39 7.93
N GLN A 252 -13.63 25.56 7.78
CA GLN A 252 -13.73 24.26 7.13
C GLN A 252 -14.40 23.20 8.01
N LEU A 253 -14.12 23.24 9.32
CA LEU A 253 -14.81 22.41 10.32
C LEU A 253 -16.27 22.84 10.49
N ALA A 254 -16.57 24.13 10.31
CA ALA A 254 -17.94 24.65 10.37
C ALA A 254 -18.82 24.22 9.17
N VAL A 255 -18.25 23.94 8.00
CA VAL A 255 -19.02 23.57 6.79
C VAL A 255 -20.01 22.42 7.06
N PRO A 256 -19.59 21.24 7.56
CA PRO A 256 -20.51 20.15 7.86
C PRO A 256 -21.48 20.47 9.01
N LEU A 257 -21.05 21.26 10.00
CA LEU A 257 -21.86 21.67 11.17
C LEU A 257 -23.01 22.62 10.79
N ASN A 258 -22.84 23.48 9.78
CA ASN A 258 -23.93 24.32 9.27
C ASN A 258 -25.11 23.49 8.76
N PHE A 259 -24.87 22.23 8.36
CA PHE A 259 -25.92 21.30 7.97
C PHE A 259 -26.54 20.53 9.14
N THR A 260 -26.15 20.75 10.40
CA THR A 260 -26.83 20.14 11.56
C THR A 260 -27.98 21.00 12.08
N GLY A 261 -27.89 22.32 11.88
CA GLY A 261 -28.89 23.29 12.33
C GLY A 261 -28.62 23.85 13.72
N GLU A 262 -27.41 23.58 14.24
CA GLU A 262 -26.91 24.14 15.49
C GLU A 262 -26.69 25.65 15.39
N ASP A 263 -26.73 26.31 16.54
CA ASP A 263 -26.43 27.72 16.64
C ASP A 263 -24.91 27.98 16.54
N ARG A 264 -24.54 29.25 16.41
CA ARG A 264 -23.14 29.65 16.26
C ARG A 264 -22.31 29.29 17.49
N ALA A 265 -22.89 29.34 18.69
CA ALA A 265 -22.20 29.04 19.94
C ALA A 265 -21.92 27.53 20.09
N ALA A 266 -22.88 26.65 19.76
CA ALA A 266 -22.68 25.21 19.70
C ALA A 266 -21.65 24.83 18.62
N THR A 267 -21.73 25.46 17.44
CA THR A 267 -20.74 25.23 16.37
C THR A 267 -19.32 25.53 16.84
N GLN A 268 -19.11 26.65 17.54
CA GLN A 268 -17.78 27.01 18.06
C GLN A 268 -17.31 26.04 19.15
N ARG A 269 -18.19 25.62 20.07
CA ARG A 269 -17.84 24.59 21.07
C ARG A 269 -17.45 23.28 20.41
N ARG A 270 -18.24 22.83 19.43
CA ARG A 270 -17.95 21.62 18.68
C ARG A 270 -16.62 21.68 17.93
N ILE A 271 -16.26 22.84 17.37
CA ILE A 271 -14.94 23.05 16.76
C ILE A 271 -13.80 22.89 17.80
N SER A 272 -13.98 23.35 19.04
CA SER A 272 -12.97 23.14 20.10
C SER A 272 -12.76 21.66 20.33
N GLU A 273 -13.86 20.94 20.57
CA GLU A 273 -13.86 19.51 20.84
C GLU A 273 -13.19 18.73 19.70
N LEU A 274 -13.49 19.08 18.45
CA LEU A 274 -12.90 18.43 17.29
C LEU A 274 -11.39 18.63 17.18
N LEU A 275 -10.88 19.82 17.55
CA LEU A 275 -9.44 20.07 17.56
C LEU A 275 -8.76 19.28 18.68
N ASP A 276 -9.37 19.24 19.87
CA ASP A 276 -8.87 18.44 20.99
C ASP A 276 -8.86 16.94 20.64
N LEU A 277 -9.91 16.44 19.99
CA LEU A 277 -10.02 15.04 19.55
C LEU A 277 -8.91 14.59 18.59
N VAL A 278 -8.36 15.51 17.79
CA VAL A 278 -7.28 15.22 16.84
C VAL A 278 -5.91 15.76 17.31
N ASP A 279 -5.79 16.07 18.60
CA ASP A 279 -4.55 16.53 19.23
C ASP A 279 -3.97 17.79 18.53
N LEU A 280 -4.83 18.76 18.23
CA LEU A 280 -4.46 20.07 17.68
C LEU A 280 -4.80 21.19 18.67
N ALA A 281 -3.86 22.11 18.88
CA ALA A 281 -4.07 23.24 19.78
C ALA A 281 -5.15 24.19 19.26
N GLN A 282 -5.80 24.91 20.18
CA GLN A 282 -6.89 25.82 19.83
C GLN A 282 -6.45 27.02 18.96
N SER A 283 -5.16 27.35 18.94
CA SER A 283 -4.58 28.35 18.04
C SER A 283 -4.70 28.00 16.56
N TYR A 284 -4.91 26.71 16.22
CA TYR A 284 -5.02 26.26 14.84
C TYR A 284 -6.32 26.70 14.17
N ARG A 285 -7.31 27.15 14.93
CA ARG A 285 -8.62 27.62 14.43
C ARG A 285 -8.51 28.64 13.31
N SER A 286 -7.65 29.63 13.50
CA SER A 286 -7.47 30.76 12.57
C SER A 286 -6.44 30.48 11.48
N MET A 287 -5.75 29.34 11.52
CA MET A 287 -4.75 29.01 10.53
C MET A 287 -5.39 28.59 9.20
N TYR A 288 -4.64 28.78 8.12
CA TYR A 288 -4.97 28.33 6.78
C TYR A 288 -4.24 27.04 6.43
N PRO A 289 -4.74 26.24 5.47
CA PRO A 289 -4.11 24.96 5.10
C PRO A 289 -2.65 25.04 4.65
N HIS A 290 -2.19 26.19 4.15
CA HIS A 290 -0.80 26.38 3.74
C HIS A 290 0.14 26.62 4.93
N GLU A 291 -0.39 27.02 6.09
CA GLU A 291 0.34 27.22 7.35
C GLU A 291 0.48 25.92 8.16
N LEU A 292 -0.27 24.87 7.77
CA LEU A 292 -0.25 23.56 8.43
C LEU A 292 0.89 22.68 7.91
N SER A 293 1.55 21.96 8.82
CA SER A 293 2.52 20.91 8.49
C SER A 293 1.87 19.70 7.83
N GLY A 294 2.69 18.85 7.22
CA GLY A 294 2.24 17.62 6.55
C GLY A 294 1.40 16.70 7.45
N GLY A 295 1.71 16.60 8.74
CA GLY A 295 0.94 15.81 9.71
C GLY A 295 -0.30 16.49 10.30
N GLN A 296 -0.37 17.82 10.23
CA GLN A 296 -1.52 18.56 10.76
C GLN A 296 -2.70 18.56 9.78
N LYS A 297 -2.44 18.57 8.46
CA LYS A 297 -3.50 18.52 7.44
C LYS A 297 -4.38 17.26 7.54
N PRO A 298 -3.83 16.03 7.66
CA PRO A 298 -4.63 14.82 7.90
C PRO A 298 -5.52 14.93 9.14
N ARG A 299 -5.00 15.48 10.24
CA ARG A 299 -5.75 15.66 11.50
C ARG A 299 -6.96 16.57 11.31
N VAL A 300 -6.78 17.70 10.61
CA VAL A 300 -7.90 18.61 10.28
C VAL A 300 -8.93 17.92 9.37
N ALA A 301 -8.47 17.14 8.39
CA ALA A 301 -9.37 16.38 7.51
C ALA A 301 -10.19 15.32 8.29
N ILE A 302 -9.56 14.61 9.24
CA ILE A 302 -10.23 13.66 10.13
C ILE A 302 -11.25 14.39 11.03
N ALA A 303 -10.86 15.49 11.67
CA ALA A 303 -11.74 16.30 12.50
C ALA A 303 -12.99 16.76 11.73
N ARG A 304 -12.83 17.18 10.47
CA ARG A 304 -13.94 17.57 9.61
C ARG A 304 -14.92 16.43 9.38
N VAL A 305 -14.44 15.20 9.20
CA VAL A 305 -15.27 14.01 9.02
C VAL A 305 -16.00 13.65 10.31
N LEU A 306 -15.36 13.77 11.47
CA LEU A 306 -15.98 13.47 12.77
C LEU A 306 -17.00 14.51 13.25
N SER A 307 -17.02 15.70 12.65
CA SER A 307 -17.90 16.80 13.04
C SER A 307 -19.38 16.42 13.18
N VAL A 308 -19.85 15.46 12.38
CA VAL A 308 -21.25 15.02 12.32
C VAL A 308 -21.51 13.64 12.94
N ASN A 309 -20.55 13.09 13.69
CA ASN A 309 -20.63 11.76 14.34
C ASN A 309 -21.02 10.63 13.37
N PRO A 310 -20.19 10.37 12.33
CA PRO A 310 -20.47 9.33 11.35
C PRO A 310 -20.37 7.94 11.99
N LYS A 311 -21.04 6.95 11.38
CA LYS A 311 -20.85 5.53 11.74
C LYS A 311 -19.87 4.80 10.82
N ILE A 312 -19.78 5.28 9.57
CA ILE A 312 -18.85 4.75 8.58
C ILE A 312 -17.96 5.90 8.11
N VAL A 313 -16.65 5.67 8.15
CA VAL A 313 -15.65 6.55 7.57
C VAL A 313 -14.94 5.80 6.45
N VAL A 314 -14.69 6.49 5.34
CA VAL A 314 -13.91 5.96 4.22
C VAL A 314 -12.61 6.75 4.10
N PRO A 315 -11.52 6.28 4.72
CA PRO A 315 -10.19 6.80 4.47
C PRO A 315 -9.71 6.31 3.10
N ASP A 316 -9.73 7.19 2.12
CA ASP A 316 -9.11 6.94 0.81
C ASP A 316 -7.67 7.43 0.87
N GLU A 317 -6.70 6.53 0.85
CA GLU A 317 -5.26 6.81 0.89
C GLU A 317 -4.83 7.87 1.94
N PRO A 318 -5.26 7.75 3.21
CA PRO A 318 -5.16 8.84 4.20
C PRO A 318 -3.72 9.19 4.61
N THR A 319 -2.78 8.29 4.30
CA THR A 319 -1.35 8.43 4.64
C THR A 319 -0.49 8.65 3.40
N SER A 320 -1.10 8.81 2.22
CA SER A 320 -0.33 9.07 1.00
C SER A 320 0.40 10.41 1.12
N ALA A 321 1.64 10.44 0.63
CA ALA A 321 2.54 11.59 0.69
C ALA A 321 2.89 12.09 2.12
N LEU A 322 2.71 11.26 3.15
CA LEU A 322 3.18 11.52 4.50
C LEU A 322 4.47 10.76 4.78
N ASP A 323 5.37 11.38 5.55
CA ASP A 323 6.51 10.69 6.14
C ASP A 323 6.06 9.53 7.06
N VAL A 324 6.88 8.48 7.16
CA VAL A 324 6.60 7.26 7.92
C VAL A 324 6.19 7.54 9.38
N LEU A 325 6.85 8.49 10.05
CA LEU A 325 6.50 8.86 11.44
C LEU A 325 5.13 9.54 11.52
N VAL A 326 4.84 10.41 10.56
CA VAL A 326 3.56 11.10 10.49
C VAL A 326 2.45 10.11 10.17
N GLN A 327 2.70 9.17 9.25
CA GLN A 327 1.79 8.08 8.91
C GLN A 327 1.43 7.25 10.15
N SER A 328 2.40 6.82 10.97
CA SER A 328 2.12 6.08 12.21
C SER A 328 1.18 6.84 13.13
N ASN A 329 1.45 8.14 13.36
CA ASN A 329 0.61 8.96 14.23
C ASN A 329 -0.83 9.11 13.72
N VAL A 330 -1.02 9.19 12.39
CA VAL A 330 -2.36 9.25 11.78
C VAL A 330 -3.11 7.93 11.95
N ILE A 331 -2.40 6.80 11.81
CA ILE A 331 -2.98 5.47 11.99
C ILE A 331 -3.37 5.22 13.44
N ASP A 332 -2.51 5.59 14.40
CA ASP A 332 -2.80 5.47 15.83
C ASP A 332 -4.01 6.33 16.22
N LEU A 333 -4.12 7.54 15.65
CA LEU A 333 -5.29 8.40 15.80
C LEU A 333 -6.56 7.71 15.27
N LEU A 334 -6.52 7.11 14.08
CA LEU A 334 -7.67 6.40 13.51
C LEU A 334 -8.06 5.19 14.38
N LEU A 335 -7.11 4.38 14.87
CA LEU A 335 -7.40 3.27 15.78
C LEU A 335 -8.09 3.75 17.07
N ARG A 336 -7.55 4.81 17.68
CA ARG A 336 -8.15 5.40 18.89
C ARG A 336 -9.58 5.86 18.64
N LEU A 337 -9.81 6.60 17.55
CA LEU A 337 -11.13 7.11 17.20
C LEU A 337 -12.13 6.00 16.86
N ARG A 338 -11.68 4.92 16.22
CA ARG A 338 -12.50 3.73 16.01
C ARG A 338 -12.98 3.18 17.34
N ASP A 339 -12.08 2.95 18.27
CA ASP A 339 -12.41 2.32 19.54
C ASP A 339 -13.27 3.23 20.42
N GLU A 340 -13.01 4.54 20.40
CA GLU A 340 -13.74 5.56 21.17
C GLU A 340 -15.17 5.79 20.65
N PHE A 341 -15.39 5.75 19.34
CA PHE A 341 -16.68 6.09 18.71
C PHE A 341 -17.37 4.91 18.00
N ASP A 342 -16.85 3.68 18.14
CA ASP A 342 -17.32 2.47 17.46
C ASP A 342 -17.46 2.67 15.94
N LEU A 343 -16.43 3.30 15.34
CA LEU A 343 -16.44 3.64 13.91
C LEU A 343 -16.15 2.41 13.06
N THR A 344 -16.81 2.35 11.91
CA THR A 344 -16.51 1.36 10.88
C THR A 344 -15.67 2.01 9.79
N TYR A 345 -14.53 1.42 9.44
CA TYR A 345 -13.63 1.96 8.42
C TYR A 345 -13.67 1.14 7.13
N ILE A 346 -13.77 1.83 6.01
CA ILE A 346 -13.50 1.27 4.68
C ILE A 346 -12.20 1.91 4.21
N PHE A 347 -11.09 1.26 4.53
CA PHE A 347 -9.74 1.73 4.30
C PHE A 347 -9.27 1.39 2.89
N ILE A 348 -9.04 2.40 2.06
CA ILE A 348 -8.49 2.21 0.71
C ILE A 348 -7.03 2.63 0.77
N SER A 349 -6.13 1.73 0.37
CA SER A 349 -4.70 2.04 0.30
C SER A 349 -4.02 1.16 -0.74
N HIS A 350 -2.85 1.60 -1.17
CA HIS A 350 -1.92 0.83 -1.99
C HIS A 350 -0.83 0.14 -1.16
N ASP A 351 -0.68 0.50 0.11
CA ASP A 351 0.29 -0.08 1.04
C ASP A 351 -0.30 -1.34 1.71
N LEU A 352 0.18 -2.51 1.28
CA LEU A 352 -0.24 -3.80 1.83
C LEU A 352 0.25 -4.02 3.26
N SER A 353 1.41 -3.48 3.64
CA SER A 353 1.95 -3.59 4.99
C SER A 353 1.06 -2.85 5.97
N LEU A 354 0.63 -1.64 5.60
CA LEU A 354 -0.35 -0.88 6.35
C LEU A 354 -1.67 -1.62 6.47
N MET A 355 -2.20 -2.15 5.37
CA MET A 355 -3.45 -2.94 5.41
C MET A 355 -3.34 -4.14 6.34
N ARG A 356 -2.23 -4.87 6.27
CA ARG A 356 -2.03 -6.07 7.07
C ARG A 356 -2.05 -5.79 8.58
N ASN A 357 -1.57 -4.62 8.99
CA ASN A 357 -1.48 -4.23 10.40
C ASN A 357 -2.67 -3.42 10.91
N PHE A 358 -3.46 -2.84 10.00
CA PHE A 358 -4.57 -1.95 10.34
C PHE A 358 -5.94 -2.59 10.12
N CYS A 359 -6.09 -3.46 9.11
CA CYS A 359 -7.39 -4.04 8.81
C CYS A 359 -7.76 -5.16 9.78
N SER A 360 -9.05 -5.25 10.10
CA SER A 360 -9.58 -6.31 10.95
C SER A 360 -9.41 -7.67 10.29
N ARG A 361 -9.12 -8.70 11.09
CA ARG A 361 -9.06 -10.07 10.58
C ARG A 361 -10.45 -10.51 10.12
N ALA A 362 -10.65 -10.60 8.81
CA ALA A 362 -11.87 -11.15 8.26
C ALA A 362 -12.02 -12.63 8.70
N PRO A 363 -13.22 -13.06 9.12
CA PRO A 363 -13.50 -14.48 9.29
C PRO A 363 -13.18 -15.26 8.01
N PRO A 364 -12.81 -16.56 8.09
CA PRO A 364 -12.37 -17.37 6.95
C PRO A 364 -13.40 -17.53 5.81
N ARG A 365 -14.59 -16.93 5.92
CA ARG A 365 -15.65 -16.94 4.90
C ARG A 365 -15.59 -15.76 3.92
N TYR A 366 -14.72 -14.78 4.10
CA TYR A 366 -14.72 -13.57 3.27
C TYR A 366 -13.54 -13.51 2.31
N VAL A 367 -13.87 -13.41 1.02
CA VAL A 367 -12.92 -13.26 -0.08
C VAL A 367 -12.56 -11.77 -0.19
N CYS A 368 -11.29 -11.42 0.01
CA CYS A 368 -10.75 -10.17 -0.51
C CYS A 368 -11.06 -10.11 -2.01
N ALA A 369 -11.86 -9.13 -2.43
CA ALA A 369 -12.22 -8.92 -3.83
C ALA A 369 -10.96 -8.54 -4.63
N CYS A 370 -10.21 -9.55 -5.07
CA CYS A 370 -9.20 -9.42 -6.09
C CYS A 370 -9.92 -9.43 -7.47
N PRO A 371 -9.57 -8.55 -8.43
CA PRO A 371 -10.25 -8.45 -9.71
C PRO A 371 -10.23 -9.79 -10.49
N PRO A 372 -11.18 -9.99 -11.42
CA PRO A 372 -11.39 -11.29 -12.07
C PRO A 372 -10.15 -11.81 -12.80
N ARG A 373 -9.95 -13.13 -12.70
CA ARG A 373 -8.84 -13.95 -13.25
C ARG A 373 -8.46 -13.73 -14.73
N ASN A 374 -9.20 -12.93 -15.48
CA ASN A 374 -8.96 -12.73 -16.91
C ASN A 374 -7.84 -11.71 -17.21
N ALA A 375 -7.39 -10.92 -16.24
CA ALA A 375 -6.17 -10.10 -16.37
C ALA A 375 -4.87 -10.90 -16.14
N CYS A 376 -4.94 -12.02 -15.41
CA CYS A 376 -3.78 -12.85 -15.06
C CYS A 376 -3.36 -13.88 -16.13
N ARG A 377 -4.11 -14.06 -17.23
CA ARG A 377 -3.78 -15.06 -18.26
C ARG A 377 -2.52 -14.76 -19.08
N ARG A 378 -1.87 -13.61 -18.88
CA ARG A 378 -0.56 -13.30 -19.48
C ARG A 378 0.63 -13.72 -18.64
N TRP A 379 0.39 -14.30 -17.45
CA TRP A 379 1.39 -14.55 -16.41
C TRP A 379 1.54 -16.04 -16.05
N SER A 380 1.60 -16.91 -17.06
CA SER A 380 2.03 -18.30 -16.84
C SER A 380 2.54 -18.98 -18.12
N THR A 381 3.65 -18.48 -18.67
CA THR A 381 4.54 -19.28 -19.52
C THR A 381 5.98 -18.77 -19.39
N GLY A 382 6.77 -19.43 -18.54
CA GLY A 382 8.21 -19.23 -18.43
C GLY A 382 8.76 -19.98 -17.21
N PRO A 383 9.59 -21.03 -17.37
CA PRO A 383 10.13 -21.78 -16.24
C PRO A 383 11.43 -21.09 -15.76
N THR A 384 11.46 -20.65 -14.51
CA THR A 384 12.70 -20.29 -13.83
C THR A 384 12.81 -21.08 -12.52
N THR A 385 13.45 -22.23 -12.63
CA THR A 385 14.10 -22.94 -11.52
C THR A 385 15.15 -22.01 -10.88
N PHE A 386 14.86 -21.49 -9.69
CA PHE A 386 15.83 -20.77 -8.87
C PHE A 386 16.51 -21.76 -7.91
N ALA A 387 17.62 -22.33 -8.35
CA ALA A 387 18.49 -23.13 -7.49
C ALA A 387 19.29 -22.21 -6.57
N ARG A 388 19.06 -22.30 -5.26
CA ARG A 388 19.92 -21.74 -4.21
C ARG A 388 21.34 -22.32 -4.37
N ARG A 389 22.33 -21.46 -4.63
CA ARG A 389 23.75 -21.76 -4.35
C ARG A 389 24.20 -20.90 -3.18
N SER A 390 24.38 -21.55 -2.04
CA SER A 390 25.18 -21.07 -0.92
C SER A 390 26.65 -21.05 -1.33
N ALA A 391 27.28 -19.88 -1.28
CA ALA A 391 28.72 -19.75 -1.37
C ALA A 391 29.34 -20.09 -0.01
N ALA A 392 30.02 -21.23 0.07
CA ALA A 392 30.96 -21.54 1.13
C ALA A 392 32.35 -21.06 0.70
N SER A 393 32.95 -20.22 1.53
CA SER A 393 34.32 -19.76 1.47
C SER A 393 35.32 -20.90 1.70
N THR A 394 36.25 -21.10 0.78
CA THR A 394 37.60 -21.59 1.10
C THR A 394 38.54 -21.20 -0.03
N GLY A 395 39.61 -20.48 0.30
CA GLY A 395 40.62 -20.05 -0.67
C GLY A 395 41.61 -21.15 -1.03
N TRP A 396 42.33 -20.95 -2.13
CA TRP A 396 43.82 -20.91 -2.20
C TRP A 396 44.30 -20.72 -3.65
N ARG A 397 45.25 -19.77 -3.79
CA ARG A 397 46.38 -19.62 -4.74
C ARG A 397 46.32 -20.05 -6.22
N ARG A 398 46.61 -19.04 -7.08
CA ARG A 398 47.53 -18.96 -8.25
C ARG A 398 47.93 -20.26 -8.99
N ALA A 399 47.71 -20.31 -10.32
CA ALA A 399 48.72 -20.04 -11.38
C ALA A 399 48.36 -20.64 -12.77
N ALA A 400 48.58 -19.84 -13.81
CA ALA A 400 49.13 -20.14 -15.15
C ALA A 400 48.45 -21.12 -16.16
N THR A 401 48.10 -20.51 -17.30
CA THR A 401 48.37 -20.90 -18.71
C THR A 401 47.70 -22.10 -19.42
N SER A 402 47.28 -21.77 -20.67
CA SER A 402 47.26 -22.57 -21.91
C SER A 402 45.97 -23.32 -22.33
N SER A 403 45.40 -22.80 -23.43
CA SER A 403 44.84 -23.46 -24.63
C SER A 403 44.60 -24.98 -24.62
N THR A 404 43.37 -25.41 -24.94
CA THR A 404 42.99 -26.08 -26.21
C THR A 404 41.56 -26.64 -26.14
N LYS A 405 40.80 -26.45 -27.23
CA LYS A 405 39.64 -27.25 -27.69
C LYS A 405 40.19 -28.29 -28.71
N PRO A 406 39.40 -29.23 -29.29
CA PRO A 406 37.99 -29.61 -29.08
C PRO A 406 37.76 -31.16 -29.01
N ALA A 407 36.51 -31.63 -28.78
CA ALA A 407 35.86 -32.69 -29.57
C ALA A 407 34.45 -33.08 -29.04
N SER A 408 33.66 -33.57 -29.99
CA SER A 408 32.24 -33.92 -30.03
C SER A 408 31.78 -35.14 -29.23
N ALA A 409 30.51 -35.15 -28.81
CA ALA A 409 29.67 -36.35 -28.81
C ALA A 409 28.16 -36.01 -28.82
N ARG A 410 27.43 -36.72 -29.68
CA ARG A 410 25.96 -36.68 -29.92
C ARG A 410 25.19 -37.59 -28.93
N TRP A 411 23.86 -37.55 -29.06
CA TRP A 411 22.79 -38.50 -28.63
C TRP A 411 22.14 -38.24 -27.27
N ARG A 412 20.84 -38.47 -27.03
CA ARG A 412 19.61 -38.58 -27.84
C ARG A 412 18.44 -38.37 -26.87
N SER A 413 17.35 -37.75 -27.31
CA SER A 413 16.06 -37.68 -26.62
C SER A 413 15.20 -38.93 -26.88
N PRO A 414 14.30 -39.32 -25.95
CA PRO A 414 13.06 -40.03 -26.30
C PRO A 414 11.81 -39.15 -26.12
N ARG A 415 10.89 -39.28 -27.08
CA ARG A 415 9.51 -38.76 -27.07
C ARG A 415 8.53 -39.84 -26.57
N CYS A 416 7.38 -39.34 -26.09
CA CYS A 416 6.01 -39.89 -26.17
C CYS A 416 5.61 -41.10 -25.31
N SER A 417 4.53 -40.95 -24.53
CA SER A 417 3.19 -41.39 -24.99
C SER A 417 2.05 -40.79 -24.15
N ARG A 418 0.94 -40.49 -24.84
CA ARG A 418 -0.40 -40.15 -24.32
C ARG A 418 -1.25 -41.42 -24.23
N ARG A 419 -2.09 -41.53 -23.19
CA ARG A 419 -3.40 -42.22 -23.08
C ARG A 419 -3.78 -42.14 -21.58
N SER A 420 -5.00 -42.00 -21.09
CA SER A 420 -6.37 -41.85 -21.62
C SER A 420 -7.26 -41.52 -20.41
N ALA A 421 -8.36 -40.80 -20.64
CA ALA A 421 -9.36 -40.44 -19.64
C ALA A 421 -10.16 -41.66 -19.13
N THR A 422 -10.59 -41.62 -17.87
CA THR A 422 -11.77 -42.37 -17.40
C THR A 422 -12.43 -41.61 -16.25
N ARG A 423 -13.74 -41.36 -16.42
CA ARG A 423 -14.72 -40.88 -15.42
C ARG A 423 -14.87 -41.92 -14.32
N TRP A 424 -14.99 -41.51 -13.05
CA TRP A 424 -15.68 -42.26 -12.00
C TRP A 424 -16.46 -41.32 -11.08
N SER A 425 -17.62 -41.78 -10.62
CA SER A 425 -18.71 -41.02 -10.01
C SER A 425 -19.12 -41.59 -8.65
N GLY A 426 -19.07 -40.76 -7.58
CA GLY A 426 -19.78 -40.89 -6.29
C GLY A 426 -19.32 -42.00 -5.31
N PRO A 427 -19.75 -41.98 -4.02
CA PRO A 427 -20.67 -41.06 -3.33
C PRO A 427 -20.12 -40.39 -2.03
N ARG A 428 -20.95 -39.49 -1.47
CA ARG A 428 -20.82 -38.81 -0.16
C ARG A 428 -20.73 -39.82 1.00
N TRP A 429 -20.14 -39.44 2.14
CA TRP A 429 -20.74 -39.41 3.49
C TRP A 429 -19.73 -38.94 4.59
N SER A 430 -20.25 -38.11 5.51
CA SER A 430 -19.95 -37.89 6.95
C SER A 430 -18.53 -37.86 7.55
N GLY A 431 -18.21 -36.73 8.22
CA GLY A 431 -18.04 -36.74 9.69
C GLY A 431 -16.65 -36.78 10.34
N TRP A 432 -16.09 -35.59 10.67
CA TRP A 432 -15.18 -35.26 11.82
C TRP A 432 -13.80 -36.00 11.88
N PRO A 433 -12.75 -35.60 12.65
CA PRO A 433 -12.71 -34.71 13.83
C PRO A 433 -11.57 -33.67 13.89
N SER A 434 -11.63 -32.87 14.96
CA SER A 434 -10.60 -32.03 15.58
C SER A 434 -9.35 -32.79 16.07
N VAL A 435 -8.29 -32.01 16.40
CA VAL A 435 -7.07 -32.34 17.22
C VAL A 435 -5.88 -32.89 16.37
N CYS A 436 -4.59 -32.50 16.45
CA CYS A 436 -3.71 -31.88 17.47
C CYS A 436 -2.43 -31.28 16.81
N PRO A 437 -1.67 -30.40 17.49
CA PRO A 437 -0.32 -30.00 17.13
C PRO A 437 0.74 -30.89 17.81
N ALA A 438 1.72 -31.37 17.06
CA ALA A 438 3.00 -31.83 17.59
C ALA A 438 4.02 -31.88 16.44
N TRP A 439 5.22 -31.34 16.65
CA TRP A 439 6.47 -32.09 16.53
C TRP A 439 7.60 -31.31 17.22
N ASN A 440 8.20 -31.97 18.20
CA ASN A 440 9.17 -31.45 19.15
C ASN A 440 10.54 -32.05 18.81
N SER A 441 11.60 -31.24 18.97
CA SER A 441 12.95 -31.61 19.47
C SER A 441 13.66 -32.89 18.99
N HIS A 442 14.91 -32.78 18.49
CA HIS A 442 16.13 -33.38 19.11
C HIS A 442 17.38 -33.16 18.23
N CYS A 443 18.42 -32.56 18.82
CA CYS A 443 19.81 -33.04 18.83
C CYS A 443 20.75 -31.99 19.47
N ARG A 444 20.95 -32.11 20.79
CA ARG A 444 22.16 -31.63 21.48
C ARG A 444 23.04 -32.86 21.76
N ALA A 445 24.27 -32.85 21.27
CA ALA A 445 25.33 -33.73 21.76
C ALA A 445 26.21 -32.94 22.74
N ARG A 446 26.46 -33.55 23.90
CA ARG A 446 27.34 -33.09 24.98
C ARG A 446 28.81 -33.24 24.59
N THR A 447 29.64 -32.31 25.01
CA THR A 447 30.97 -32.61 25.58
C THR A 447 31.22 -31.70 26.77
N VAL A 448 31.81 -32.30 27.79
CA VAL A 448 32.01 -31.84 29.17
C VAL A 448 33.44 -31.31 29.29
N GLY A 449 33.64 -30.28 30.11
CA GLY A 449 34.94 -29.88 30.63
C GLY A 449 34.92 -28.55 31.38
N SER A 450 34.65 -28.61 32.70
CA SER A 450 35.33 -27.92 33.83
C SER A 450 36.23 -26.70 33.51
N ALA A 451 36.30 -25.59 34.26
CA ALA A 451 35.87 -25.23 35.60
C ALA A 451 36.02 -23.70 35.79
N SER A 452 35.26 -23.07 36.69
CA SER A 452 35.75 -22.20 37.78
C SER A 452 34.65 -21.33 38.42
N SER A 453 34.47 -21.56 39.72
CA SER A 453 34.10 -20.65 40.82
C SER A 453 32.90 -19.70 40.72
N SER A 454 31.81 -20.13 41.35
CA SER A 454 31.02 -19.28 42.28
C SER A 454 31.74 -19.30 43.66
N ALA A 455 31.56 -18.42 44.64
CA ALA A 455 30.44 -17.58 45.01
C ALA A 455 30.84 -16.59 46.15
N LYS A 456 29.88 -15.72 46.46
CA LYS A 456 29.48 -15.23 47.80
C LYS A 456 30.13 -13.99 48.43
N THR A 457 29.31 -12.96 48.35
CA THR A 457 29.00 -11.88 49.29
C THR A 457 29.02 -12.21 50.79
N ARG A 458 29.60 -11.24 51.54
CA ARG A 458 29.21 -10.63 52.84
C ARG A 458 29.31 -11.42 54.16
N ARG A 459 30.28 -10.91 54.96
CA ARG A 459 30.24 -10.39 56.35
C ARG A 459 29.58 -11.21 57.48
N SER A 460 30.33 -11.18 58.59
CA SER A 460 30.11 -11.57 59.99
C SER A 460 29.98 -13.04 60.29
#